data_AF-A0A815BQ99-F1
#
_entry.id   AF-A0A815BQ99-F1
#
_cell.length_a   1.000
_cell.length_b   1.000
_cell.length_c   1.000
_cell.angle_alpha   90.00
_cell.angle_beta   90.00
_cell.angle_gamma   90.00
#
_symmetry.space_group_name_H-M   'P 1'
#
loop_
_entity.id
_entity.type
_entity.pdbx_description
1 polymer ?
#
loop_
_entity_poly.entity_id
_entity_poly.type
_entity_poly.pdbx_seq_one_letter_code
_entity_poly.pdbx_strand_id
1 'polypeptide(L)'
;MVFDVLENGALTNLCFETYKEPEQDSEPETQNAYLIFHSYGQYWIYPLEFALHMPDDYIELKNKATIGFKTLKRVNETLYKIESAANLLYESAGGSNDWTESISQIKYVYTVELHPPDDMNDAHAHFTFILPLTFIERVEQETYAGVKEFL
;
A
#
# COMPACT_ATOMS: atom_id res chain seq x y z
N MET A 1 -7.66 10.14 -22.02
CA MET A 1 -9.10 9.91 -22.20
C MET A 1 -9.59 9.41 -20.86
N VAL A 2 -10.22 10.30 -20.09
CA VAL A 2 -10.73 10.02 -18.75
C VAL A 2 -12.07 9.30 -18.92
N PHE A 3 -12.24 8.13 -18.33
CA PHE A 3 -13.58 7.58 -18.10
C PHE A 3 -14.05 8.17 -16.78
N ASP A 4 -14.84 9.22 -16.86
CA ASP A 4 -15.51 9.79 -15.70
C ASP A 4 -16.71 8.89 -15.39
N VAL A 5 -16.58 8.01 -14.39
CA VAL A 5 -17.68 7.13 -13.95
C VAL A 5 -18.86 7.97 -13.41
N LEU A 6 -18.65 9.27 -13.16
CA LEU A 6 -19.67 10.18 -12.64
C LEU A 6 -20.53 10.81 -13.73
N GLU A 7 -20.10 10.84 -14.99
CA GLU A 7 -20.81 11.50 -16.09
C GLU A 7 -21.51 10.52 -17.03
N ASN A 8 -22.76 10.21 -16.66
CA ASN A 8 -23.84 9.54 -17.39
C ASN A 8 -23.98 8.01 -17.22
N GLY A 9 -25.15 7.58 -16.73
CA GLY A 9 -25.61 6.19 -16.69
C GLY A 9 -26.01 5.65 -15.32
N ALA A 10 -25.49 6.22 -14.23
CA ALA A 10 -25.77 5.80 -12.86
C ALA A 10 -26.54 6.85 -12.04
N LEU A 11 -27.40 6.38 -11.12
CA LEU A 11 -28.37 7.19 -10.36
C LEU A 11 -27.93 7.39 -8.92
N THR A 12 -28.27 8.50 -8.28
CA THR A 12 -27.88 8.81 -6.89
C THR A 12 -28.93 8.42 -5.85
N ASN A 13 -29.97 7.67 -6.24
CA ASN A 13 -30.97 7.17 -5.32
C ASN A 13 -30.72 5.68 -5.03
N LEU A 14 -30.50 5.38 -3.75
CA LEU A 14 -30.11 4.07 -3.22
C LEU A 14 -31.04 2.92 -3.65
N CYS A 15 -32.29 3.21 -3.99
CA CYS A 15 -33.27 2.19 -4.35
C CYS A 15 -33.26 1.78 -5.83
N PHE A 16 -32.31 2.28 -6.63
CA PHE A 16 -32.18 1.92 -8.04
C PHE A 16 -31.11 0.86 -8.27
N GLU A 17 -31.36 -0.03 -9.22
CA GLU A 17 -30.43 -1.08 -9.65
C GLU A 17 -29.08 -0.54 -10.17
N THR A 18 -29.06 0.71 -10.66
CA THR A 18 -27.86 1.39 -11.15
C THR A 18 -27.43 2.50 -10.18
N TYR A 19 -27.67 2.32 -8.88
CA TYR A 19 -27.24 3.28 -7.89
C TYR A 19 -25.72 3.44 -7.91
N LYS A 20 -25.26 4.69 -7.97
CA LYS A 20 -23.88 5.08 -7.73
C LYS A 20 -23.76 5.62 -6.32
N GLU A 21 -22.75 5.15 -5.64
CA GLU A 21 -22.42 5.66 -4.32
C GLU A 21 -21.95 7.12 -4.39
N PRO A 22 -22.05 7.87 -3.27
CA PRO A 22 -21.64 9.27 -3.22
C PRO A 22 -20.13 9.47 -3.42
N GLU A 23 -19.34 8.43 -3.14
CA GLU A 23 -17.89 8.41 -3.25
C GLU A 23 -17.46 7.25 -4.16
N GLN A 24 -16.41 7.46 -4.95
CA GLN A 24 -15.78 6.41 -5.74
C GLN A 24 -15.14 5.36 -4.82
N ASP A 25 -15.27 4.08 -5.17
CA ASP A 25 -14.71 2.94 -4.44
C ASP A 25 -15.22 2.77 -2.97
N SER A 26 -16.40 3.30 -2.65
CA SER A 26 -17.00 3.15 -1.31
C SER A 26 -17.46 1.72 -1.01
N GLU A 27 -17.82 0.94 -2.03
CA GLU A 27 -18.10 -0.47 -1.89
C GLU A 27 -16.79 -1.24 -1.79
N PRO A 28 -16.60 -2.08 -0.76
CA PRO A 28 -15.35 -2.80 -0.56
C PRO A 28 -14.98 -3.67 -1.76
N GLU A 29 -15.96 -4.19 -2.50
CA GLU A 29 -15.75 -5.01 -3.70
C GLU A 29 -15.24 -4.22 -4.92
N THR A 30 -15.30 -2.89 -4.88
CA THR A 30 -14.91 -2.00 -5.99
C THR A 30 -13.58 -1.28 -5.78
N GLN A 31 -12.92 -1.50 -4.63
CA GLN A 31 -11.66 -0.83 -4.31
C GLN A 31 -10.55 -1.23 -5.28
N ASN A 32 -10.09 -0.27 -6.06
CA ASN A 32 -8.91 -0.45 -6.90
C ASN A 32 -7.66 -0.15 -6.08
N ALA A 33 -6.75 -1.11 -5.99
CA ALA A 33 -5.46 -0.95 -5.34
C ALA A 33 -4.31 -1.29 -6.29
N TYR A 34 -3.21 -0.55 -6.15
CA TYR A 34 -1.96 -0.81 -6.84
C TYR A 34 -0.87 -1.04 -5.80
N LEU A 35 -0.42 -2.29 -5.70
CA LEU A 35 0.62 -2.70 -4.77
C LEU A 35 1.93 -2.95 -5.52
N ILE A 36 2.99 -2.29 -5.09
CA ILE A 36 4.34 -2.45 -5.61
C ILE A 36 5.15 -3.19 -4.54
N PHE A 37 5.77 -4.30 -4.90
CA PHE A 37 6.61 -5.06 -3.98
C PHE A 37 8.08 -4.82 -4.30
N HIS A 38 8.83 -4.46 -3.26
CA HIS A 38 10.27 -4.28 -3.29
C HIS A 38 10.91 -5.10 -2.17
N SER A 39 12.23 -5.19 -2.19
CA SER A 39 13.00 -5.59 -1.02
C SER A 39 14.27 -4.75 -0.93
N TYR A 40 14.72 -4.33 0.26
CA TYR A 40 14.21 -4.67 1.59
C TYR A 40 13.96 -3.44 2.46
N GLY A 41 13.20 -3.64 3.54
CA GLY A 41 13.03 -2.62 4.58
C GLY A 41 12.00 -2.93 5.66
N GLN A 42 11.10 -3.89 5.44
CA GLN A 42 9.90 -4.08 6.28
C GLN A 42 9.06 -2.80 6.37
N TYR A 43 8.71 -2.23 5.22
CA TYR A 43 7.94 -1.00 5.15
C TYR A 43 6.63 -1.20 4.40
N TRP A 44 5.59 -0.50 4.84
CA TRP A 44 4.35 -0.36 4.10
C TRP A 44 4.12 1.13 3.86
N ILE A 45 4.44 1.54 2.65
CA ILE A 45 4.65 2.93 2.29
C ILE A 45 3.44 3.43 1.52
N TYR A 46 2.84 4.52 1.99
CA TYR A 46 1.80 5.24 1.26
C TYR A 46 2.38 6.50 0.57
N PRO A 47 1.72 7.04 -0.47
CA PRO A 47 2.12 8.27 -1.16
C PRO A 47 2.17 9.50 -0.23
N LEU A 48 2.82 10.61 -0.54
CA LEU A 48 3.58 10.99 -1.74
C LEU A 48 5.08 10.71 -1.56
N GLU A 49 5.77 10.34 -2.64
CA GLU A 49 7.22 10.10 -2.59
C GLU A 49 8.06 11.33 -2.90
N PHE A 50 7.54 12.26 -3.71
CA PHE A 50 8.30 13.41 -4.21
C PHE A 50 8.18 14.68 -3.36
N ALA A 51 7.33 14.71 -2.33
CA ALA A 51 7.11 15.89 -1.50
C ALA A 51 6.98 15.54 -0.01
N LEU A 52 7.58 16.37 0.85
CA LEU A 52 7.40 16.31 2.31
C LEU A 52 5.96 16.68 2.77
N HIS A 53 5.11 17.14 1.87
CA HIS A 53 3.71 17.36 2.17
C HIS A 53 2.94 16.04 2.11
N MET A 54 2.32 15.68 3.22
CA MET A 54 1.44 14.52 3.32
C MET A 54 0.17 14.77 2.51
N PRO A 55 -0.36 13.79 1.76
CA PRO A 55 -1.62 13.95 1.06
C PRO A 55 -2.77 14.19 2.05
N ASP A 56 -3.82 14.90 1.63
CA ASP A 56 -4.93 15.29 2.51
C ASP A 56 -5.65 14.08 3.15
N ASP A 57 -5.61 12.93 2.48
CA ASP A 57 -6.22 11.66 2.89
C ASP A 57 -5.25 10.70 3.61
N TYR A 58 -4.04 11.15 4.01
CA TYR A 58 -3.01 10.28 4.59
C TYR A 58 -3.48 9.47 5.81
N ILE A 59 -4.44 9.98 6.58
CA ILE A 59 -5.02 9.28 7.73
C ILE A 59 -5.77 8.03 7.26
N GLU A 60 -6.56 8.15 6.19
CA GLU A 60 -7.26 7.01 5.58
C GLU A 60 -6.25 5.99 5.04
N LEU A 61 -5.26 6.46 4.28
CA LEU A 61 -4.22 5.61 3.71
C LEU A 61 -3.45 4.84 4.79
N LYS A 62 -3.09 5.52 5.89
CA LYS A 62 -2.42 4.91 7.04
C LYS A 62 -3.32 3.89 7.76
N ASN A 63 -4.60 4.19 7.91
CA ASN A 63 -5.56 3.27 8.53
C ASN A 63 -5.75 2.00 7.69
N LYS A 64 -5.87 2.12 6.37
CA LYS A 64 -5.98 0.96 5.46
C LYS A 64 -4.71 0.10 5.49
N ALA A 65 -3.52 0.69 5.40
CA ALA A 65 -2.26 -0.06 5.57
C ALA A 65 -2.13 -0.73 6.96
N THR A 66 -2.68 -0.10 8.00
CA THR A 66 -2.65 -0.66 9.37
C THR A 66 -3.44 -1.96 9.48
N ILE A 67 -4.49 -2.17 8.66
CA ILE A 67 -5.26 -3.41 8.64
C ILE A 67 -4.36 -4.56 8.20
N GLY A 68 -3.75 -4.43 7.02
CA GLY A 68 -2.86 -5.46 6.48
C GLY A 68 -1.64 -5.70 7.38
N PHE A 69 -1.02 -4.63 7.91
CA PHE A 69 0.11 -4.75 8.83
C PHE A 69 -0.23 -5.56 10.08
N LYS A 70 -1.39 -5.29 10.71
CA LYS A 70 -1.81 -6.04 11.90
C LYS A 70 -1.96 -7.52 11.60
N THR A 71 -2.45 -7.89 10.42
CA THR A 71 -2.57 -9.28 10.02
C THR A 71 -1.21 -9.91 9.74
N LEU A 72 -0.36 -9.25 8.96
CA LEU A 72 1.01 -9.68 8.71
C LEU A 72 1.75 -9.98 10.03
N LYS A 73 1.70 -9.03 10.97
CA LYS A 73 2.32 -9.17 12.28
C LYS A 73 1.79 -10.37 13.08
N ARG A 74 0.52 -10.74 12.94
CA ARG A 74 -0.03 -11.91 13.65
C ARG A 74 0.52 -13.24 13.14
N VAL A 75 1.00 -13.30 11.89
CA VAL A 75 1.53 -14.54 11.31
C VAL A 75 2.88 -14.89 11.93
N ASN A 76 3.82 -13.95 11.90
CA ASN A 76 5.23 -14.20 12.24
C ASN A 76 5.85 -13.18 13.20
N GLU A 77 5.03 -12.31 13.80
CA GLU A 77 5.45 -11.22 14.70
C GLU A 77 6.36 -10.17 14.04
N THR A 78 6.54 -10.24 12.72
CA THR A 78 7.37 -9.34 11.94
C THR A 78 6.85 -7.91 12.03
N LEU A 79 7.76 -6.97 12.33
CA LEU A 79 7.43 -5.57 12.54
C LEU A 79 7.68 -4.77 11.28
N TYR A 80 6.62 -4.37 10.60
CA TYR A 80 6.69 -3.39 9.51
C TYR A 80 6.44 -1.98 10.05
N LYS A 81 7.10 -0.99 9.45
CA LYS A 81 6.81 0.43 9.67
C LYS A 81 5.89 0.95 8.58
N ILE A 82 4.83 1.64 8.98
CA ILE A 82 3.88 2.31 8.07
C ILE A 82 4.18 3.80 8.09
N GLU A 83 4.59 4.37 6.96
CA GLU A 83 4.89 5.80 6.85
C GLU A 83 4.92 6.25 5.38
N SER A 84 4.96 7.56 5.11
CA SER A 84 5.15 8.05 3.75
C SER A 84 6.59 7.84 3.28
N ALA A 85 6.79 7.70 1.96
CA ALA A 85 8.13 7.45 1.41
C ALA A 85 9.10 8.61 1.70
N ALA A 86 8.61 9.87 1.58
CA ALA A 86 9.39 11.07 1.86
C ALA A 86 9.91 11.12 3.31
N ASN A 87 9.16 10.59 4.28
CA ASN A 87 9.56 10.54 5.69
C ASN A 87 10.47 9.35 6.04
N LEU A 88 10.43 8.28 5.23
CA LEU A 88 11.04 7.01 5.58
C LEU A 88 12.35 6.73 4.83
N LEU A 89 12.42 7.13 3.56
CA LEU A 89 13.57 6.89 2.69
C LEU A 89 14.25 8.22 2.35
N TYR A 90 13.71 8.94 1.37
CA TYR A 90 14.15 10.23 0.85
C TYR A 90 13.13 10.71 -0.19
N GLU A 91 13.14 12.00 -0.52
CA GLU A 91 12.35 12.52 -1.64
C GLU A 91 12.80 11.86 -2.95
N SER A 92 11.88 11.15 -3.59
CA SER A 92 12.12 10.42 -4.84
C SER A 92 10.99 10.76 -5.79
N ALA A 93 11.32 11.19 -7.00
CA ALA A 93 10.33 11.54 -8.03
C ALA A 93 10.44 10.58 -9.21
N GLY A 94 9.28 10.19 -9.74
CA GLY A 94 9.18 9.34 -10.94
C GLY A 94 9.06 7.85 -10.63
N GLY A 95 8.69 7.50 -9.39
CA GLY A 95 8.27 6.15 -9.05
C GLY A 95 6.98 5.76 -9.79
N SER A 96 6.75 4.45 -9.96
CA SER A 96 5.53 3.98 -10.63
C SER A 96 4.26 4.32 -9.83
N ASN A 97 4.39 4.52 -8.53
CA ASN A 97 3.36 5.06 -7.65
C ASN A 97 3.05 6.53 -7.91
N ASP A 98 4.03 7.43 -8.06
CA ASP A 98 3.78 8.84 -8.42
C ASP A 98 2.98 8.94 -9.73
N TRP A 99 3.33 8.09 -10.71
CA TRP A 99 2.61 8.02 -11.98
C TRP A 99 1.18 7.48 -11.81
N THR A 100 1.01 6.45 -10.99
CA THR A 100 -0.29 5.81 -10.72
C THR A 100 -1.21 6.78 -9.97
N GLU A 101 -0.73 7.42 -8.91
CA GLU A 101 -1.45 8.46 -8.15
C GLU A 101 -1.85 9.62 -9.07
N SER A 102 -0.95 10.10 -9.93
CA SER A 102 -1.22 11.26 -10.77
C SER A 102 -2.12 11.00 -11.98
N ILE A 103 -2.21 9.77 -12.50
CA ILE A 103 -2.86 9.48 -13.79
C ILE A 103 -3.97 8.42 -13.70
N SER A 104 -3.87 7.42 -12.82
CA SER A 104 -4.75 6.25 -12.90
C SER A 104 -5.99 6.31 -12.01
N GLN A 105 -6.19 7.38 -11.23
CA GLN A 105 -7.31 7.53 -10.28
C GLN A 105 -7.43 6.34 -9.29
N ILE A 106 -6.34 5.60 -9.06
CA ILE A 106 -6.33 4.51 -8.09
C ILE A 106 -6.08 5.12 -6.72
N LYS A 107 -7.04 4.98 -5.80
CA LYS A 107 -6.97 5.57 -4.46
C LYS A 107 -5.89 4.90 -3.60
N TYR A 108 -5.81 3.57 -3.67
CA TYR A 108 -4.96 2.78 -2.79
C TYR A 108 -3.66 2.36 -3.50
N VAL A 109 -2.70 3.26 -3.56
CA VAL A 109 -1.36 3.01 -4.10
C VAL A 109 -0.39 2.77 -2.95
N TYR A 110 0.34 1.65 -2.91
CA TYR A 110 1.31 1.40 -1.85
C TYR A 110 2.57 0.70 -2.36
N THR A 111 3.70 1.02 -1.72
CA THR A 111 4.95 0.27 -1.85
C THR A 111 5.16 -0.58 -0.61
N VAL A 112 5.37 -1.88 -0.78
CA VAL A 112 5.68 -2.83 0.30
C VAL A 112 7.13 -3.27 0.17
N GLU A 113 7.97 -2.86 1.11
CA GLU A 113 9.36 -3.27 1.23
C GLU A 113 9.45 -4.51 2.12
N LEU A 114 9.79 -5.65 1.52
CA LEU A 114 9.79 -6.95 2.19
C LEU A 114 10.96 -7.11 3.18
N HIS A 115 10.99 -8.28 3.82
CA HIS A 115 11.96 -8.63 4.86
C HIS A 115 13.43 -8.55 4.36
N PRO A 116 14.32 -7.91 5.13
CA PRO A 116 15.77 -7.90 4.90
C PRO A 116 16.43 -9.25 5.22
N PRO A 117 17.63 -9.53 4.71
CA PRO A 117 18.36 -10.75 5.09
C PRO A 117 18.77 -10.79 6.57
N ASP A 118 19.03 -9.61 7.14
CA ASP A 118 19.50 -9.42 8.52
C ASP A 118 18.51 -8.56 9.32
N ASP A 119 18.54 -8.67 10.65
CA ASP A 119 17.75 -7.80 11.53
C ASP A 119 18.20 -6.34 11.33
N MET A 120 17.26 -5.45 11.01
CA MET A 120 17.53 -4.02 10.81
C MET A 120 18.01 -3.31 12.08
N ASN A 121 17.86 -3.93 13.25
CA ASN A 121 18.37 -3.43 14.53
C ASN A 121 19.71 -4.05 14.93
N ASP A 122 20.23 -5.00 14.15
CA ASP A 122 21.56 -5.58 14.38
C ASP A 122 22.63 -4.63 13.83
N ALA A 123 23.52 -4.16 14.71
CA ALA A 123 24.66 -3.33 14.35
C ALA A 123 25.69 -4.06 13.46
N HIS A 124 25.58 -5.39 13.33
CA HIS A 124 26.40 -6.23 12.48
C HIS A 124 25.71 -6.63 11.18
N ALA A 125 24.50 -6.14 10.91
CA ALA A 125 23.78 -6.40 9.67
C ALA A 125 24.64 -6.06 8.44
N HIS A 126 24.62 -6.94 7.45
CA HIS A 126 25.45 -6.85 6.26
C HIS A 126 24.79 -6.03 5.13
N PHE A 127 23.56 -5.54 5.35
CA PHE A 127 22.80 -4.69 4.40
C PHE A 127 22.84 -5.22 2.96
N THR A 128 22.48 -6.50 2.80
CA THR A 128 22.51 -7.22 1.52
C THR A 128 21.09 -7.50 1.00
N PHE A 129 20.96 -7.89 -0.27
CA PHE A 129 19.71 -8.36 -0.88
C PHE A 129 19.57 -9.89 -0.88
N ILE A 130 20.56 -10.61 -0.35
CA ILE A 130 20.60 -12.08 -0.37
C ILE A 130 19.83 -12.65 0.81
N LEU A 131 18.50 -12.74 0.67
CA LEU A 131 17.63 -13.37 1.67
C LEU A 131 17.87 -14.90 1.71
N PRO A 132 18.13 -15.51 2.89
CA PRO A 132 18.26 -16.97 2.98
C PRO A 132 16.99 -17.69 2.50
N LEU A 133 17.15 -18.82 1.78
CA LEU A 133 16.02 -19.58 1.24
C LEU A 133 14.99 -19.99 2.30
N THR A 134 15.43 -20.18 3.55
CA THR A 134 14.57 -20.52 4.69
C THR A 134 13.59 -19.41 5.09
N PHE A 135 13.80 -18.18 4.63
CA PHE A 135 12.90 -17.05 4.90
C PHE A 135 11.83 -16.88 3.81
N ILE A 136 11.96 -17.51 2.64
CA ILE A 136 11.01 -17.30 1.52
C ILE A 136 9.57 -17.61 1.95
N GLU A 137 9.33 -18.80 2.50
CA GLU A 137 7.99 -19.22 2.93
C GLU A 137 7.45 -18.33 4.06
N ARG A 138 8.32 -17.93 4.99
CA ARG A 138 7.96 -17.02 6.09
C ARG A 138 7.45 -15.68 5.54
N VAL A 139 8.21 -15.07 4.63
CA VAL A 139 7.89 -13.77 4.02
C VAL A 139 6.64 -13.87 3.15
N GLU A 140 6.50 -14.96 2.38
CA GLU A 140 5.31 -15.23 1.57
C GLU A 140 4.05 -15.28 2.44
N GLN A 141 4.04 -16.09 3.50
CA GLN A 141 2.86 -16.32 4.34
C GLN A 141 2.38 -15.04 5.03
N GLU A 142 3.30 -14.27 5.61
CA GLU A 142 2.95 -13.01 6.29
C GLU A 142 2.48 -11.94 5.30
N THR A 143 3.14 -11.83 4.14
CA THR A 143 2.81 -10.83 3.12
C THR A 143 1.47 -11.14 2.49
N TYR A 144 1.22 -12.40 2.12
CA TYR A 144 -0.05 -12.82 1.56
C TYR A 144 -1.22 -12.57 2.52
N ALA A 145 -1.06 -12.93 3.80
CA ALA A 145 -2.09 -12.69 4.80
C ALA A 145 -2.34 -11.18 4.99
N GLY A 146 -1.29 -10.36 5.03
CA GLY A 146 -1.41 -8.91 5.12
C GLY A 146 -2.12 -8.30 3.92
N VAL A 147 -1.71 -8.66 2.70
CA VAL A 147 -2.31 -8.16 1.45
C VAL A 147 -3.77 -8.58 1.32
N LYS A 148 -4.10 -9.83 1.69
CA LYS A 148 -5.47 -10.34 1.61
C LYS A 148 -6.44 -9.56 2.50
N GLU A 149 -6.02 -9.14 3.69
CA GLU A 149 -6.87 -8.34 4.60
C GLU A 149 -6.80 -6.84 4.29
N PHE A 150 -5.74 -6.40 3.60
CA PHE A 150 -5.64 -5.05 3.10
C PHE A 150 -6.61 -4.80 1.95
N LEU A 151 -6.76 -5.75 1.02
CA LEU A 151 -7.74 -5.68 -0.08
C LEU A 151 -9.15 -5.85 0.48
#